data_AF-A0A0K8RAR9-F1
#
_entry.id   AF-A0A0K8RAR9-F1
#
_cell.length_a   1.000
_cell.length_b   1.000
_cell.length_c   1.000
_cell.angle_alpha   90.00
_cell.angle_beta   90.00
_cell.angle_gamma   90.00
#
_symmetry.space_group_name_H-M   'P 1'
#
loop_
_entity.id
_entity.type
_entity.pdbx_description
1 polymer ?
#
loop_
_entity_poly.entity_id
_entity_poly.type
_entity_poly.pdbx_seq_one_letter_code
_entity_poly.pdbx_strand_id
1 'polypeptide(L)'
;MGISRFLALLLCWNIFLAASEAAHCPDVEAFRPCTCDHEGINCMKANSTQELIRAFRTPGANEHESLWIQKTSIQSFPAGVLGDFKFRHVQLEINANLTAFDLGSLNNTKKFLVSISLFNNALSSFDFKGISSFPKLQTLNLGKN
;
A
#
# COMPACT_ATOMS: atom_id res chain seq x y z
N MET A 1 -9.87 17.30 -45.75
CA MET A 1 -9.82 15.96 -45.10
C MET A 1 -8.65 15.84 -44.10
N GLY A 2 -8.44 16.83 -43.21
CA GLY A 2 -7.26 16.85 -42.31
C GLY A 2 -7.54 16.77 -40.82
N ILE A 3 -8.77 17.09 -40.39
CA ILE A 3 -9.13 17.21 -38.96
C ILE A 3 -9.46 15.84 -38.34
N SER A 4 -9.95 14.89 -39.14
CA SER A 4 -10.36 13.55 -38.67
C SER A 4 -9.20 12.65 -38.24
N ARG A 5 -8.00 12.82 -38.82
CA ARG A 5 -6.81 12.03 -38.44
C ARG A 5 -6.17 12.48 -37.14
N PHE A 6 -6.19 13.79 -36.85
CA PHE A 6 -5.64 14.34 -35.59
C PHE A 6 -6.53 14.00 -34.38
N LEU A 7 -7.85 14.03 -34.53
CA LEU A 7 -8.78 13.59 -33.48
C LEU A 7 -8.65 12.09 -33.17
N ALA A 8 -8.46 11.25 -34.18
CA ALA A 8 -8.26 9.81 -33.99
C ALA A 8 -6.94 9.51 -33.26
N LEU A 9 -5.86 10.22 -33.56
CA LEU A 9 -4.57 10.07 -32.89
C LEU A 9 -4.60 10.50 -31.42
N LEU A 10 -5.31 11.60 -31.10
CA LEU A 10 -5.50 12.06 -29.71
C LEU A 10 -6.37 11.10 -28.89
N LEU A 11 -7.41 10.52 -29.49
CA LEU A 11 -8.25 9.50 -28.84
C LEU A 11 -7.45 8.22 -28.57
N CYS A 12 -6.63 7.75 -29.52
CA CYS A 12 -5.77 6.59 -29.31
C CYS A 12 -4.76 6.81 -28.16
N TRP A 13 -4.16 8.00 -28.05
CA TRP A 13 -3.18 8.28 -26.99
C TRP A 13 -3.82 8.22 -25.58
N ASN A 14 -5.04 8.75 -25.41
CA ASN A 14 -5.75 8.68 -24.13
C ASN A 14 -6.13 7.25 -23.74
N ILE A 15 -6.48 6.40 -24.71
CA ILE A 15 -6.80 4.99 -24.46
C ILE A 15 -5.54 4.20 -24.02
N PHE A 16 -4.37 4.50 -24.59
CA PHE A 16 -3.12 3.84 -24.20
C PHE A 16 -2.67 4.19 -22.77
N LEU A 17 -2.85 5.45 -22.33
CA LEU A 17 -2.51 5.87 -20.97
C LEU A 17 -3.38 5.16 -19.92
N ALA A 18 -4.70 5.16 -20.11
CA ALA A 18 -5.63 4.49 -19.19
C ALA A 18 -5.42 2.96 -19.12
N ALA A 19 -5.05 2.33 -20.24
CA ALA A 19 -4.74 0.89 -20.26
C ALA A 19 -3.43 0.56 -19.52
N SER A 20 -2.45 1.47 -19.52
CA SER A 20 -1.18 1.27 -18.82
C SER A 20 -1.32 1.37 -17.29
N GLU A 21 -2.20 2.24 -16.78
CA GLU A 21 -2.51 2.33 -15.35
C GLU A 21 -3.24 1.07 -14.86
N ALA A 22 -4.21 0.57 -15.64
CA ALA A 22 -4.95 -0.64 -15.31
C ALA A 22 -4.06 -1.91 -15.24
N ALA A 23 -2.92 -1.94 -15.93
CA ALA A 23 -2.03 -3.10 -15.94
C ALA A 23 -1.21 -3.26 -14.65
N HIS A 24 -1.05 -2.19 -13.86
CA HIS A 24 -0.21 -2.18 -12.66
C HIS A 24 -1.02 -2.29 -11.36
N CYS A 25 -2.34 -2.29 -11.45
CA CYS A 25 -3.22 -2.36 -10.28
C CYS A 25 -4.02 -3.67 -10.24
N PRO A 26 -4.34 -4.19 -9.05
CA PRO A 26 -5.31 -5.28 -8.91
C PRO A 26 -6.70 -4.87 -9.42
N ASP A 27 -7.54 -5.88 -9.68
CA ASP A 27 -8.95 -5.64 -10.03
C ASP A 27 -9.65 -4.78 -8.96
N VAL A 28 -10.27 -3.68 -9.39
CA VAL A 28 -10.79 -2.63 -8.50
C VAL A 28 -11.89 -3.16 -7.58
N GLU A 29 -12.79 -4.00 -8.09
CA GLU A 29 -13.91 -4.53 -7.29
C GLU A 29 -13.42 -5.55 -6.26
N ALA A 30 -12.54 -6.46 -6.67
CA ALA A 30 -11.94 -7.46 -5.79
C ALA A 30 -10.97 -6.85 -4.76
N PHE A 31 -10.39 -5.68 -5.03
CA PHE A 31 -9.42 -5.03 -4.14
C PHE A 31 -10.04 -4.09 -3.10
N ARG A 32 -11.36 -3.90 -3.11
CA ARG A 32 -12.07 -3.12 -2.08
C ARG A 32 -11.81 -3.72 -0.68
N PRO A 33 -11.66 -2.87 0.35
CA PRO A 33 -11.91 -1.42 0.37
C PRO A 33 -10.72 -0.57 -0.07
N CYS A 34 -9.63 -1.19 -0.55
CA CYS A 34 -8.47 -0.47 -1.05
C CYS A 34 -8.68 0.02 -2.49
N THR A 35 -7.93 1.05 -2.86
CA THR A 35 -7.81 1.55 -4.23
C THR A 35 -6.33 1.55 -4.63
N CYS A 36 -6.07 1.55 -5.92
CA CYS A 36 -4.73 1.55 -6.49
C CYS A 36 -4.66 2.54 -7.64
N ASP A 37 -3.55 3.27 -7.72
CA ASP A 37 -3.19 4.17 -8.80
C ASP A 37 -1.67 4.11 -9.05
N HIS A 38 -1.14 5.04 -9.85
CA HIS A 38 0.28 5.09 -10.18
C HIS A 38 1.20 5.44 -8.99
N GLU A 39 0.67 6.02 -7.91
CA GLU A 39 1.44 6.35 -6.71
C GLU A 39 1.51 5.16 -5.74
N GLY A 40 0.51 4.29 -5.77
CA GLY A 40 0.50 3.02 -5.04
C GLY A 40 -0.89 2.63 -4.54
N ILE A 41 -0.95 2.09 -3.32
CA ILE A 41 -2.17 1.50 -2.75
C ILE A 41 -2.67 2.30 -1.55
N ASN A 42 -3.94 2.65 -1.58
CA ASN A 42 -4.63 3.35 -0.50
C ASN A 42 -5.72 2.46 0.11
N CYS A 43 -5.67 2.22 1.41
CA CYS A 43 -6.66 1.45 2.15
C CYS A 43 -7.31 2.26 3.30
N MET A 44 -7.50 3.57 3.12
CA MET A 44 -8.09 4.46 4.14
C MET A 44 -9.55 4.14 4.49
N LYS A 45 -10.21 3.25 3.73
CA LYS A 45 -11.58 2.77 4.00
C LYS A 45 -11.63 1.40 4.67
N ALA A 46 -10.49 0.79 5.00
CA ALA A 46 -10.46 -0.47 5.71
C ALA A 46 -10.94 -0.30 7.16
N ASN A 47 -11.85 -1.16 7.60
CA ASN A 47 -12.41 -1.15 8.95
C ASN A 47 -11.86 -2.28 9.83
N SER A 48 -11.19 -3.26 9.22
CA SER A 48 -10.62 -4.41 9.93
C SER A 48 -9.37 -4.95 9.25
N THR A 49 -8.54 -5.63 10.03
CA THR A 49 -7.40 -6.40 9.52
C THR A 49 -7.84 -7.48 8.52
N GLN A 50 -9.02 -8.06 8.72
CA GLN A 50 -9.60 -9.07 7.81
C GLN A 50 -9.95 -8.49 6.44
N GLU A 51 -10.39 -7.24 6.36
CA GLU A 51 -10.59 -6.56 5.07
C GLU A 51 -9.27 -6.38 4.32
N LEU A 52 -8.20 -5.97 5.02
CA LEU A 52 -6.86 -5.89 4.44
C LEU A 52 -6.40 -7.26 3.92
N ILE A 53 -6.52 -8.31 4.73
CA ILE A 53 -6.15 -9.68 4.33
C ILE A 53 -6.92 -10.12 3.08
N ARG A 54 -8.21 -9.78 2.97
CA ARG A 54 -9.00 -10.12 1.78
C ARG A 54 -8.51 -9.36 0.55
N ALA A 55 -8.31 -8.04 0.66
CA ALA A 55 -7.81 -7.22 -0.44
C ALA A 55 -6.44 -7.71 -0.93
N PHE A 56 -5.49 -7.92 -0.03
CA PHE A 56 -4.12 -8.34 -0.38
C PHE A 56 -3.97 -9.82 -0.77
N ARG A 57 -5.08 -10.56 -0.87
CA ARG A 57 -5.14 -11.87 -1.54
C ARG A 57 -5.55 -11.78 -3.00
N THR A 58 -6.00 -10.62 -3.45
CA THR A 58 -6.41 -10.41 -4.85
C THR A 58 -5.19 -10.60 -5.77
N PRO A 59 -5.30 -11.44 -6.81
CA PRO A 59 -4.21 -11.62 -7.76
C PRO A 59 -3.99 -10.35 -8.59
N GLY A 60 -2.75 -10.10 -8.99
CA GLY A 60 -2.40 -8.95 -9.82
C GLY A 60 -0.96 -8.51 -9.61
N ALA A 61 -0.63 -7.35 -10.18
CA ALA A 61 0.64 -6.68 -9.91
C ALA A 61 0.74 -6.34 -8.41
N ASN A 62 1.84 -6.77 -7.81
CA ASN A 62 2.03 -6.77 -6.36
C ASN A 62 3.22 -5.92 -5.93
N GLU A 63 3.90 -5.23 -6.84
CA GLU A 63 4.98 -4.30 -6.53
C GLU A 63 4.47 -2.87 -6.74
N HIS A 64 4.50 -2.06 -5.68
CA HIS A 64 3.96 -0.71 -5.65
C HIS A 64 4.93 0.23 -4.92
N GLU A 65 4.91 1.52 -5.25
CA GLU A 65 5.82 2.47 -4.59
C GLU A 65 5.42 2.68 -3.13
N SER A 66 4.15 2.93 -2.87
CA SER A 66 3.66 3.31 -1.54
C SER A 66 2.40 2.56 -1.10
N LEU A 67 2.26 2.41 0.22
CA LEU A 67 1.05 1.92 0.89
C LEU A 67 0.58 2.96 1.91
N TRP A 68 -0.68 3.35 1.83
CA TRP A 68 -1.34 4.25 2.79
C TRP A 68 -2.49 3.55 3.50
N ILE A 69 -2.39 3.46 4.82
CA ILE A 69 -3.48 3.00 5.70
C ILE A 69 -3.61 4.04 6.80
N GLN A 70 -4.57 4.95 6.62
CA GLN A 70 -4.71 6.11 7.49
C GLN A 70 -6.15 6.31 7.94
N LYS A 71 -6.31 6.78 9.18
CA LYS A 71 -7.63 7.08 9.78
C LYS A 71 -8.59 5.89 9.74
N THR A 72 -8.04 4.68 9.85
CA THR A 72 -8.81 3.42 9.85
C THR A 72 -9.11 2.96 11.28
N SER A 73 -10.06 2.03 11.41
CA SER A 73 -10.38 1.37 12.69
C SER A 73 -9.64 0.05 12.92
N ILE A 74 -8.63 -0.27 12.10
CA ILE A 74 -7.86 -1.51 12.28
C ILE A 74 -7.18 -1.52 13.64
N GLN A 75 -7.12 -2.70 14.27
CA GLN A 75 -6.59 -2.84 15.62
C GLN A 75 -5.20 -3.47 15.66
N SER A 76 -4.89 -4.29 14.66
CA SER A 76 -3.61 -4.98 14.54
C SER A 76 -3.16 -5.09 13.09
N PHE A 77 -1.85 -5.17 12.91
CA PHE A 77 -1.22 -5.37 11.61
C PHE A 77 -0.23 -6.56 11.70
N PRO A 78 -0.76 -7.80 11.64
CA PRO A 78 0.01 -9.01 11.89
C PRO A 78 0.87 -9.41 10.68
N ALA A 79 1.80 -10.34 10.89
CA ALA A 79 2.54 -10.97 9.80
C ALA A 79 1.61 -11.51 8.70
N GLY A 80 2.02 -11.34 7.44
CA GLY A 80 1.28 -11.83 6.28
C GLY A 80 0.01 -11.04 5.90
N VAL A 81 -0.35 -9.97 6.62
CA VAL A 81 -1.53 -9.14 6.31
C VAL A 81 -1.52 -8.57 4.89
N LEU A 82 -0.33 -8.35 4.30
CA LEU A 82 -0.14 -7.81 2.96
C LEU A 82 0.04 -8.88 1.87
N GLY A 83 -0.09 -10.17 2.20
CA GLY A 83 0.15 -11.25 1.24
C GLY A 83 1.51 -11.08 0.56
N ASP A 84 1.55 -11.21 -0.77
CA ASP A 84 2.76 -11.08 -1.59
C ASP A 84 3.10 -9.65 -2.02
N PHE A 85 2.36 -8.65 -1.53
CA PHE A 85 2.57 -7.26 -1.93
C PHE A 85 3.87 -6.68 -1.34
N LYS A 86 4.49 -5.82 -2.13
CA LYS A 86 5.77 -5.17 -1.88
C LYS A 86 5.63 -3.67 -2.07
N PHE A 87 6.20 -2.93 -1.13
CA PHE A 87 6.16 -1.48 -1.03
C PHE A 87 7.52 -0.89 -0.67
N ARG A 88 7.87 0.26 -1.24
CA ARG A 88 9.06 1.01 -0.82
C ARG A 88 8.75 1.94 0.35
N HIS A 89 7.54 2.45 0.42
CA HIS A 89 7.08 3.35 1.47
C HIS A 89 5.80 2.82 2.12
N VAL A 90 5.82 2.65 3.44
CA VAL A 90 4.67 2.14 4.19
C VAL A 90 4.24 3.17 5.23
N GLN A 91 3.00 3.64 5.11
CA GLN A 91 2.42 4.69 5.94
C GLN A 91 1.15 4.17 6.62
N LEU A 92 1.31 3.63 7.84
CA LEU A 92 0.20 3.27 8.71
C LEU A 92 0.07 4.37 9.76
N GLU A 93 -0.68 5.42 9.46
CA GLU A 93 -0.69 6.63 10.30
C GLU A 93 -2.08 6.99 10.80
N ILE A 94 -2.17 7.59 12.00
CA ILE A 94 -3.43 8.15 12.52
C ILE A 94 -4.51 7.05 12.68
N ASN A 95 -4.12 5.82 12.96
CA ASN A 95 -5.05 4.72 13.25
C ASN A 95 -5.16 4.58 14.77
N ALA A 96 -6.08 5.33 15.38
CA ALA A 96 -6.20 5.48 16.83
C ALA A 96 -6.41 4.15 17.60
N ASN A 97 -6.81 3.08 16.90
CA ASN A 97 -7.07 1.78 17.49
C ASN A 97 -5.94 0.76 17.21
N LEU A 98 -4.94 1.11 16.40
CA LEU A 98 -3.86 0.20 16.03
C LEU A 98 -2.87 0.07 17.19
N THR A 99 -2.99 -1.03 17.94
CA THR A 99 -2.20 -1.30 19.16
C THR A 99 -1.09 -2.33 18.95
N ALA A 100 -1.12 -3.08 17.84
CA ALA A 100 -0.11 -4.08 17.52
C ALA A 100 0.34 -3.98 16.06
N PHE A 101 1.66 -3.88 15.85
CA PHE A 101 2.29 -3.91 14.54
C PHE A 101 3.41 -4.95 14.54
N ASP A 102 3.35 -5.89 13.60
CA ASP A 102 4.35 -6.94 13.42
C ASP A 102 5.23 -6.61 12.22
N LEU A 103 6.55 -6.47 12.40
CA LEU A 103 7.50 -6.25 11.30
C LEU A 103 7.48 -7.37 10.26
N GLY A 104 7.05 -8.57 10.63
CA GLY A 104 6.82 -9.70 9.73
C GLY A 104 5.75 -9.42 8.65
N SER A 105 4.88 -8.43 8.86
CA SER A 105 3.93 -7.95 7.85
C SER A 105 4.64 -7.38 6.60
N LEU A 106 5.89 -6.93 6.75
CA LEU A 106 6.70 -6.32 5.70
C LEU A 106 7.78 -7.27 5.14
N ASN A 107 7.71 -8.57 5.45
CA ASN A 107 8.72 -9.56 5.06
C ASN A 107 8.98 -9.57 3.54
N ASN A 108 7.93 -9.48 2.74
CA ASN A 108 8.04 -9.49 1.28
C ASN A 108 8.69 -8.23 0.71
N THR A 109 8.75 -7.14 1.48
CA THR A 109 9.31 -5.87 1.04
C THR A 109 10.71 -5.55 1.57
N LYS A 110 11.30 -6.46 2.36
CA LYS A 110 12.61 -6.28 3.03
C LYS A 110 13.70 -5.67 2.16
N LYS A 111 13.82 -6.13 0.92
CA LYS A 111 14.90 -5.72 -0.01
C LYS A 111 14.73 -4.31 -0.58
N PHE A 112 13.55 -3.71 -0.46
CA PHE A 112 13.18 -2.47 -1.15
C PHE A 112 12.64 -1.40 -0.20
N LEU A 113 12.21 -1.77 1.01
CA LEU A 113 11.65 -0.85 2.00
C LEU A 113 12.62 0.29 2.32
N VAL A 114 12.18 1.52 2.09
CA VAL A 114 12.92 2.76 2.35
C VAL A 114 12.36 3.46 3.58
N SER A 115 11.03 3.48 3.75
CA SER A 115 10.41 4.12 4.91
C SER A 115 9.26 3.33 5.53
N ILE A 116 9.21 3.37 6.86
CA ILE A 116 8.07 2.98 7.67
C ILE A 116 7.63 4.20 8.48
N SER A 117 6.36 4.59 8.35
CA SER A 117 5.73 5.54 9.25
C SER A 117 4.58 4.86 9.98
N LEU A 118 4.68 4.83 11.31
CA LEU A 118 3.67 4.39 12.27
C LEU A 118 3.20 5.58 13.11
N PHE A 119 3.17 6.78 12.53
CA PHE A 119 2.86 8.01 13.25
C PHE A 119 1.44 8.03 13.79
N ASN A 120 1.29 8.44 15.06
CA ASN A 120 0.00 8.72 15.68
C ASN A 120 -0.98 7.53 15.69
N ASN A 121 -0.48 6.33 16.01
CA ASN A 121 -1.33 5.18 16.31
C ASN A 121 -1.46 5.01 17.83
N ALA A 122 -1.68 3.78 18.32
CA ALA A 122 -1.76 3.46 19.75
C ALA A 122 -0.77 2.34 20.15
N LEU A 123 0.40 2.32 19.52
CA LEU A 123 1.42 1.29 19.74
C LEU A 123 2.16 1.53 21.06
N SER A 124 2.08 0.58 21.99
CA SER A 124 2.83 0.64 23.26
C SER A 124 4.25 0.06 23.18
N SER A 125 4.58 -0.63 22.08
CA SER A 125 5.88 -1.29 21.90
C SER A 125 6.23 -1.44 20.41
N PHE A 126 7.52 -1.64 20.13
CA PHE A 126 8.05 -1.84 18.78
C PHE A 126 9.30 -2.74 18.80
N ASP A 127 9.42 -3.66 17.85
CA ASP A 127 10.58 -4.55 17.72
C ASP A 127 11.74 -3.85 16.98
N PHE A 128 12.62 -3.20 17.74
CA PHE A 128 13.82 -2.57 17.16
C PHE A 128 14.85 -3.56 16.63
N LYS A 129 14.87 -4.82 17.11
CA LYS A 129 15.88 -5.81 16.65
C LYS A 129 15.59 -6.26 15.22
N GLY A 130 14.31 -6.43 14.90
CA GLY A 130 13.84 -6.83 13.56
C GLY A 130 14.19 -5.82 12.45
N ILE A 131 14.44 -4.56 12.78
CA ILE A 131 14.79 -3.49 11.81
C ILE A 131 16.04 -3.82 11.00
N SER A 132 17.02 -4.50 11.60
CA SER A 132 18.25 -4.91 10.92
C SER A 132 18.03 -5.80 9.68
N SER A 133 16.85 -6.41 9.55
CA SER A 133 16.46 -7.21 8.38
C SER A 133 16.03 -6.41 7.15
N PHE A 134 15.97 -5.07 7.26
CA PHE A 134 15.57 -4.14 6.20
C PHE A 134 16.78 -3.29 5.75
N PRO A 135 17.66 -3.80 4.85
CA PRO A 135 18.95 -3.17 4.54
C PRO A 135 18.87 -1.82 3.85
N LYS A 136 17.69 -1.41 3.34
CA LYS A 136 17.48 -0.13 2.67
C LYS A 136 16.63 0.85 3.50
N LEU A 137 16.23 0.47 4.70
CA LEU A 137 15.40 1.33 5.54
C LEU A 137 16.20 2.57 5.95
N GLN A 138 15.68 3.75 5.62
CA GLN A 138 16.28 5.05 5.91
C GLN A 138 15.44 5.83 6.93
N THR A 139 14.13 5.66 6.89
CA THR A 139 13.19 6.42 7.73
C THR A 139 12.30 5.48 8.54
N LEU A 140 12.33 5.66 9.86
CA LEU A 140 11.40 5.05 10.79
C LEU A 140 10.73 6.17 11.61
N ASN A 141 9.43 6.37 11.44
CA ASN A 141 8.67 7.35 12.19
C ASN A 141 7.72 6.67 13.17
N LEU A 142 7.99 6.80 14.47
CA LEU A 142 7.17 6.26 15.57
C LEU A 142 6.53 7.38 16.42
N GLY A 143 6.50 8.63 15.92
CA GLY A 143 6.02 9.77 16.70
C GLY A 143 4.54 9.64 17.10
N LYS A 144 4.20 10.15 18.29
CA LYS A 144 2.82 10.19 18.84
C LYS A 144 2.14 8.83 19.03
N ASN A 145 2.90 7.78 19.36
CA ASN A 145 2.35 6.51 19.84
C ASN A 145 2.32 6.47 21.37
#